data_AF-A0A0X1KU74-F1
#
_entry.id   AF-A0A0X1KU74-F1
#
_cell.length_a   1.000
_cell.length_b   1.000
_cell.length_c   1.000
_cell.angle_alpha   90.00
_cell.angle_beta   90.00
_cell.angle_gamma   90.00
#
_symmetry.space_group_name_H-M   'P 1'
#
loop_
_entity.id
_entity.type
_entity.pdbx_description
1 polymer ?
#
loop_
_entity_poly.entity_id
_entity_poly.type
_entity_poly.pdbx_seq_one_letter_code
_entity_poly.pdbx_strand_id
1 'polypeptide(L)'
;MSKELDREILKFLEDRKVTPTLEKMLREIVSFNLVDILGRENVLKIFGNEKSAVDEIFQDVLGAFWEKRSEILTRNIDNLTGYLVKSVENKIYDYARSKKRKKVLSLDSISDSESEESTFLDFIQLEEEARRDPLEQILAEKNFEALRNLFSGKEKDLCDFFYKKLFSDEKTNIFASGKTVQARYKSHERLAKRIRDFVMENGITEAEFSRIVEIYMSEICEKIRQNR
;
A
#
# COMPACT_ATOMS: atom_id res chain seq x y z
N MET A 1 8.91 -12.41 -24.66
CA MET A 1 8.32 -12.72 -23.35
C MET A 1 6.92 -12.13 -23.20
N SER A 2 6.72 -10.80 -23.17
CA SER A 2 5.36 -10.21 -22.97
C SER A 2 4.33 -10.62 -24.04
N LYS A 3 4.63 -10.50 -25.34
CA LYS A 3 3.68 -10.89 -26.41
C LYS A 3 3.26 -12.36 -26.42
N GLU A 4 4.15 -13.24 -25.95
CA GLU A 4 3.88 -14.67 -25.86
C GLU A 4 2.97 -14.96 -24.66
N LEU A 5 3.27 -14.34 -23.52
CA LEU A 5 2.46 -14.44 -22.32
C LEU A 5 1.05 -13.87 -22.52
N ASP A 6 0.92 -12.71 -23.17
CA ASP A 6 -0.38 -12.12 -23.51
C ASP A 6 -1.24 -13.11 -24.30
N ARG A 7 -0.63 -13.80 -25.26
CA ARG A 7 -1.30 -14.82 -26.07
C ARG A 7 -1.72 -16.03 -25.25
N GLU A 8 -0.87 -16.49 -24.33
CA GLU A 8 -1.19 -17.63 -23.46
C GLU A 8 -2.27 -17.28 -22.42
N ILE A 9 -2.26 -16.06 -21.87
CA ILE A 9 -3.33 -15.56 -21.00
C ILE A 9 -4.65 -15.51 -21.77
N LEU A 10 -4.64 -14.95 -22.99
CA LEU A 10 -5.83 -14.85 -23.82
C LEU A 10 -6.42 -16.23 -24.13
N LYS A 11 -5.57 -17.21 -24.52
CA LYS A 11 -6.00 -18.60 -24.70
C LYS A 11 -6.61 -19.19 -23.44
N PHE A 12 -6.01 -18.96 -22.27
CA PHE A 12 -6.60 -19.44 -21.02
C PHE A 12 -7.99 -18.84 -20.77
N LEU A 13 -8.13 -17.53 -20.99
CA LEU A 13 -9.41 -16.83 -20.87
C LEU A 13 -10.42 -17.35 -21.90
N GLU A 14 -10.03 -17.69 -23.12
CA GLU A 14 -10.95 -18.20 -24.15
C GLU A 14 -11.30 -19.69 -23.93
N ASP A 15 -10.27 -20.54 -23.88
CA ASP A 15 -10.34 -22.01 -23.96
C ASP A 15 -10.46 -22.70 -22.60
N ARG A 16 -10.36 -21.93 -21.51
CA ARG A 16 -10.52 -22.41 -20.12
C ARG A 16 -9.50 -23.46 -19.68
N LYS A 17 -8.35 -23.51 -20.36
CA LYS A 17 -7.29 -24.47 -20.06
C LYS A 17 -6.00 -23.72 -19.76
N VAL A 18 -5.39 -24.07 -18.64
CA VAL A 18 -4.04 -23.62 -18.31
C VAL A 18 -3.08 -24.46 -19.13
N THR A 19 -2.31 -23.82 -20.01
CA THR A 19 -1.27 -24.50 -20.77
C THR A 19 -0.04 -24.72 -19.88
N PRO A 20 0.77 -25.75 -20.13
CA PRO A 20 2.03 -25.94 -19.41
C PRO A 20 2.97 -24.72 -19.53
N THR A 21 2.91 -24.03 -20.67
CA THR A 21 3.65 -22.78 -20.91
C THR A 21 3.16 -21.66 -20.00
N LEU A 22 1.84 -21.41 -19.96
CA LEU A 22 1.26 -20.39 -19.08
C LEU A 22 1.56 -20.69 -17.61
N GLU A 23 1.40 -21.94 -17.20
CA GLU A 23 1.69 -22.37 -15.83
C GLU A 23 3.14 -22.06 -15.47
N LYS A 24 4.10 -22.46 -16.31
CA LYS A 24 5.51 -22.20 -16.08
C LYS A 24 5.81 -20.69 -15.99
N MET A 25 5.34 -19.90 -16.95
CA MET A 25 5.60 -18.46 -17.00
C MET A 25 4.99 -17.72 -15.80
N LEU A 26 3.76 -18.06 -15.41
CA LEU A 26 3.12 -17.45 -14.24
C LEU A 26 3.85 -17.82 -12.95
N ARG A 27 4.25 -19.09 -12.77
CA ARG A 27 5.03 -19.50 -11.60
C ARG A 27 6.37 -18.80 -11.51
N GLU A 28 7.06 -18.59 -12.63
CA GLU A 28 8.30 -17.81 -12.68
C GLU A 28 8.06 -16.35 -12.30
N ILE A 29 7.00 -15.71 -12.81
CA ILE A 29 6.60 -14.35 -12.44
C ILE A 29 6.29 -14.26 -10.95
N VAL A 30 5.52 -15.20 -10.41
CA VAL A 30 5.19 -15.26 -8.98
C VAL A 30 6.47 -15.39 -8.16
N SER A 31 7.33 -16.35 -8.47
CA SER A 31 8.59 -16.57 -7.74
C SER A 31 9.48 -15.33 -7.73
N PHE A 32 9.64 -14.68 -8.90
CA PHE A 32 10.43 -13.46 -9.01
C PHE A 32 9.86 -12.33 -8.15
N ASN A 33 8.57 -12.00 -8.32
CA ASN A 33 7.92 -10.91 -7.59
C ASN A 33 7.83 -11.19 -6.09
N LEU A 34 7.68 -12.46 -5.69
CA LEU A 34 7.60 -12.84 -4.29
C LEU A 34 8.90 -12.53 -3.54
N VAL A 35 10.04 -12.91 -4.14
CA VAL A 35 11.36 -12.63 -3.55
C VAL A 35 11.69 -11.14 -3.64
N ASP A 36 11.36 -10.49 -4.76
CA ASP A 36 11.61 -9.07 -4.98
C ASP A 36 10.84 -8.19 -3.98
N ILE A 37 9.54 -8.47 -3.77
CA ILE A 37 8.67 -7.67 -2.91
C ILE A 37 8.92 -7.96 -1.43
N LEU A 38 8.94 -9.24 -1.03
CA LEU A 38 8.96 -9.60 0.39
C LEU A 38 10.35 -9.88 0.94
N GLY A 39 11.29 -10.30 0.08
CA GLY A 39 12.54 -10.92 0.50
C GLY A 39 12.34 -12.34 1.07
N ARG A 40 13.36 -13.18 0.94
CA ARG A 40 13.28 -14.61 1.33
C ARG A 40 12.84 -14.84 2.78
N GLU A 41 13.30 -14.01 3.71
CA GLU A 41 12.96 -14.16 5.13
C GLU A 41 11.46 -14.01 5.39
N ASN A 42 10.81 -13.00 4.78
CA ASN A 42 9.39 -12.76 5.00
C ASN A 42 8.53 -13.79 4.25
N VAL A 43 9.00 -14.29 3.11
CA VAL A 43 8.38 -15.43 2.43
C VAL A 43 8.29 -16.64 3.38
N LEU A 44 9.40 -17.00 4.02
CA LEU A 44 9.42 -18.11 4.98
C LEU A 44 8.51 -17.83 6.20
N LYS A 45 8.47 -16.60 6.71
CA LYS A 45 7.59 -16.23 7.84
C LYS A 45 6.10 -16.30 7.52
N ILE A 46 5.71 -15.94 6.29
CA ILE A 46 4.30 -15.87 5.87
C ILE A 46 3.82 -17.24 5.42
N PHE A 47 4.57 -17.90 4.54
CA PHE A 47 4.15 -19.11 3.83
C PHE A 47 4.86 -20.39 4.29
N GLY A 48 5.86 -20.30 5.18
CA GLY A 48 6.65 -21.43 5.65
C GLY A 48 7.74 -21.89 4.69
N ASN A 49 7.45 -21.94 3.38
CA ASN A 49 8.44 -22.26 2.34
C ASN A 49 8.10 -21.59 0.99
N GLU A 50 9.11 -21.43 0.13
CA GLU A 50 8.96 -20.75 -1.18
C GLU A 50 8.03 -21.50 -2.15
N LYS A 51 8.07 -22.84 -2.15
CA LYS A 51 7.24 -23.64 -3.07
C LYS A 51 5.75 -23.45 -2.76
N SER A 52 5.36 -23.56 -1.49
CA SER A 52 3.99 -23.31 -1.04
C SER A 52 3.56 -21.89 -1.34
N ALA A 53 4.43 -20.90 -1.15
CA ALA A 53 4.14 -19.51 -1.48
C ALA A 53 3.79 -19.32 -2.97
N VAL A 54 4.61 -19.92 -3.85
CA VAL A 54 4.38 -19.87 -5.30
C VAL A 54 3.09 -20.61 -5.67
N ASP A 55 2.85 -21.80 -5.09
CA ASP A 55 1.63 -22.59 -5.35
C ASP A 55 0.37 -21.83 -4.93
N GLU A 56 0.35 -21.23 -3.74
CA GLU A 56 -0.80 -20.48 -3.22
C GLU A 56 -1.11 -19.25 -4.10
N ILE A 57 -0.12 -18.38 -4.33
CA ILE A 57 -0.34 -17.17 -5.13
C ILE A 57 -0.69 -17.51 -6.59
N PHE A 58 -0.09 -18.56 -7.15
CA PHE A 58 -0.45 -19.05 -8.47
C PHE A 58 -1.93 -19.43 -8.57
N GLN A 59 -2.43 -20.22 -7.62
CA GLN A 59 -3.85 -20.63 -7.59
C GLN A 59 -4.77 -19.42 -7.41
N ASP A 60 -4.42 -18.50 -6.51
CA ASP A 60 -5.20 -17.31 -6.20
C ASP A 60 -5.31 -16.35 -7.40
N VAL A 61 -4.21 -16.16 -8.14
CA VAL A 61 -4.18 -15.31 -9.33
C VAL A 61 -4.98 -15.95 -10.46
N LEU A 62 -4.82 -17.25 -10.70
CA LEU A 62 -5.63 -17.95 -11.70
C LEU A 62 -7.12 -17.94 -11.37
N GLY A 63 -7.48 -18.16 -10.10
CA GLY A 63 -8.85 -18.06 -9.62
C GLY A 63 -9.45 -16.68 -9.88
N ALA A 64 -8.71 -15.61 -9.56
CA ALA A 64 -9.15 -14.25 -9.84
C ALA A 64 -9.35 -13.95 -11.34
N PHE A 65 -8.44 -14.43 -12.20
CA PHE A 65 -8.58 -14.29 -13.65
C PHE A 65 -9.77 -15.08 -14.19
N TRP A 66 -10.02 -16.26 -13.62
CA TRP A 66 -11.18 -17.08 -13.97
C TRP A 66 -12.50 -16.39 -13.61
N GLU A 67 -12.61 -15.86 -12.39
CA GLU A 67 -13.80 -15.16 -11.90
C GLU A 67 -14.08 -13.89 -12.72
N LYS A 68 -13.03 -13.13 -13.04
CA LYS A 68 -13.13 -11.86 -13.79
C LYS A 68 -13.03 -12.01 -15.30
N ARG A 69 -13.05 -13.24 -15.81
CA ARG A 69 -12.85 -13.57 -17.24
C ARG A 69 -13.70 -12.72 -18.18
N SER A 70 -15.02 -12.68 -17.95
CA SER A 70 -15.95 -11.95 -18.81
C SER A 70 -15.66 -10.45 -18.83
N GLU A 71 -15.30 -9.88 -17.67
CA GLU A 71 -14.91 -8.47 -17.55
C GLU A 71 -13.61 -8.18 -18.33
N ILE A 72 -12.59 -9.04 -18.16
CA ILE A 72 -11.29 -8.90 -18.85
C ILE A 72 -11.46 -8.96 -20.36
N LEU A 73 -12.20 -9.95 -20.87
CA LEU A 73 -12.46 -10.10 -22.31
C LEU A 73 -13.27 -8.93 -22.88
N THR A 74 -14.27 -8.44 -22.13
CA THR A 74 -15.12 -7.32 -22.58
C THR A 74 -14.35 -6.00 -22.62
N ARG A 75 -13.44 -5.79 -21.67
CA ARG A 75 -12.60 -4.57 -21.61
C ARG A 75 -11.50 -4.52 -22.66
N ASN A 76 -11.20 -5.64 -23.31
CA ASN A 76 -10.15 -5.76 -24.33
C ASN A 76 -8.81 -5.13 -23.87
N ILE A 77 -8.31 -5.61 -22.73
CA ILE A 77 -7.09 -5.07 -22.09
C ILE A 77 -5.88 -5.27 -23.00
N ASP A 78 -5.25 -4.17 -23.44
CA ASP A 78 -4.12 -4.20 -24.38
C ASP A 78 -2.84 -4.86 -23.82
N ASN A 79 -2.63 -4.79 -22.50
CA ASN A 79 -1.45 -5.33 -21.81
C ASN A 79 -1.85 -6.33 -20.72
N LEU A 80 -2.22 -7.55 -21.13
CA LEU A 80 -2.61 -8.63 -20.22
C LEU A 80 -1.47 -9.05 -19.29
N THR A 81 -0.23 -9.04 -19.77
CA THR A 81 0.98 -9.32 -19.00
C THR A 81 1.12 -8.34 -17.85
N GLY A 82 1.01 -7.03 -18.11
CA GLY A 82 1.07 -6.00 -17.08
C GLY A 82 -0.06 -6.14 -16.07
N TYR A 83 -1.27 -6.47 -16.55
CA TYR A 83 -2.41 -6.75 -15.68
C TYR A 83 -2.18 -7.97 -14.78
N LEU A 84 -1.58 -9.04 -15.31
CA LEU A 84 -1.20 -10.25 -14.57
C LEU A 84 -0.14 -9.94 -13.51
N VAL A 85 0.95 -9.26 -13.88
CA VAL A 85 2.01 -8.87 -12.94
C VAL A 85 1.44 -8.04 -11.80
N LYS A 86 0.60 -7.04 -12.10
CA LYS A 86 -0.05 -6.24 -11.05
C LYS A 86 -1.00 -7.06 -10.18
N SER A 87 -1.66 -8.09 -10.74
CA SER A 87 -2.50 -9.00 -9.97
C SER A 87 -1.67 -9.88 -9.03
N VAL A 88 -0.51 -10.38 -9.49
CA VAL A 88 0.45 -11.12 -8.67
C VAL A 88 0.98 -10.26 -7.53
N GLU A 89 1.47 -9.04 -7.83
CA GLU A 89 1.93 -8.09 -6.81
C GLU A 89 0.85 -7.85 -5.77
N ASN A 90 -0.37 -7.51 -6.19
CA ASN A 90 -1.47 -7.24 -5.27
C ASN A 90 -1.78 -8.41 -4.36
N LYS A 91 -1.81 -9.64 -4.89
CA LYS A 91 -1.98 -10.85 -4.08
C LYS A 91 -0.86 -11.02 -3.05
N ILE A 92 0.40 -10.83 -3.44
CA ILE A 92 1.53 -10.89 -2.50
C ILE A 92 1.35 -9.90 -1.34
N TYR A 93 0.96 -8.66 -1.64
CA TYR A 93 0.69 -7.64 -0.62
C TYR A 93 -0.52 -7.98 0.26
N ASP A 94 -1.58 -8.59 -0.28
CA ASP A 94 -2.74 -9.02 0.50
C ASP A 94 -2.36 -10.11 1.51
N TYR A 95 -1.52 -11.07 1.11
CA TYR A 95 -0.97 -12.07 2.03
C TYR A 95 -0.13 -11.44 3.14
N ALA A 96 0.75 -10.49 2.80
CA ALA A 96 1.52 -9.73 3.77
C ALA A 96 0.64 -9.02 4.81
N ARG A 97 -0.49 -8.42 4.39
CA ARG A 97 -1.45 -7.74 5.27
C ARG A 97 -2.30 -8.70 6.11
N SER A 98 -2.72 -9.83 5.54
CA SER A 98 -3.66 -10.77 6.19
C SER A 98 -3.12 -11.39 7.49
N LYS A 99 -1.80 -11.64 7.58
CA LYS A 99 -1.16 -12.09 8.83
C LYS A 99 -1.18 -11.02 9.93
N LYS A 100 -1.14 -9.73 9.57
CA LYS A 100 -1.29 -8.62 10.54
C LYS A 100 -2.73 -8.46 11.01
N ARG A 101 -3.73 -8.58 10.12
CA ARG A 101 -5.15 -8.56 10.51
C ARG A 101 -5.53 -9.69 11.48
N LYS A 102 -4.91 -10.87 11.38
CA LYS A 102 -5.07 -11.95 12.39
C LYS A 102 -4.52 -11.59 13.78
N LYS A 103 -3.62 -10.60 13.90
CA LYS A 103 -3.07 -10.11 15.17
C LYS A 103 -3.86 -8.92 15.73
N VAL A 104 -4.54 -8.14 14.87
CA VAL A 104 -5.34 -6.96 15.24
C VAL A 104 -6.78 -7.32 15.64
N LEU A 105 -7.32 -8.46 15.21
CA LEU A 105 -8.69 -8.92 15.54
C LEU A 105 -8.81 -9.68 16.87
N SER A 106 -8.03 -9.31 17.90
CA SER A 106 -8.38 -9.65 19.28
C SER A 106 -9.29 -8.53 19.82
N LEU A 107 -10.57 -8.61 19.44
CA LEU A 107 -11.63 -7.69 19.82
C LEU A 107 -12.02 -7.87 21.29
N ASP A 108 -11.24 -7.28 22.19
CA ASP A 108 -11.68 -6.88 23.52
C ASP A 108 -11.39 -5.39 23.70
N SER A 109 -12.23 -4.54 23.13
CA SER A 109 -12.62 -3.25 23.73
C SER A 109 -13.74 -2.60 22.93
N ILE A 110 -14.84 -2.37 23.64
CA ILE A 110 -16.09 -1.75 23.21
C ILE A 110 -16.03 -0.23 23.50
N SER A 111 -16.69 0.57 22.65
CA SER A 111 -17.21 1.96 22.84
C SER A 111 -16.18 3.11 22.94
N ASP A 112 -16.42 4.35 22.51
CA ASP A 112 -17.64 5.12 22.20
C ASP A 112 -17.37 6.20 21.14
N SER A 113 -18.42 6.57 20.39
CA SER A 113 -18.37 7.18 19.05
C SER A 113 -18.34 8.72 18.96
N GLU A 114 -17.73 9.45 19.90
CA GLU A 114 -17.62 10.93 19.78
C GLU A 114 -16.25 11.54 20.16
N SER A 115 -15.24 10.73 20.53
CA SER A 115 -13.88 11.21 20.86
C SER A 115 -12.77 10.81 19.87
N GLU A 116 -13.11 10.05 18.82
CA GLU A 116 -12.14 9.40 17.93
C GLU A 116 -11.31 10.36 17.06
N GLU A 117 -11.75 11.63 16.90
CA GLU A 117 -11.04 12.57 16.04
C GLU A 117 -9.70 13.04 16.62
N SER A 118 -9.64 13.20 17.95
CA SER A 118 -8.41 13.50 18.69
C SER A 118 -7.48 12.29 18.76
N THR A 119 -8.01 11.10 19.04
CA THR A 119 -7.19 9.91 19.36
C THR A 119 -6.50 9.33 18.13
N PHE A 120 -7.11 9.42 16.94
CA PHE A 120 -6.52 8.89 15.70
C PHE A 120 -5.24 9.65 15.25
N LEU A 121 -5.03 10.88 15.72
CA LEU A 121 -3.91 11.71 15.29
C LEU A 121 -2.78 11.79 16.32
N ASP A 122 -2.96 11.18 17.50
CA ASP A 122 -1.92 11.05 18.53
C ASP A 122 -0.93 9.91 18.21
N PHE A 123 -1.21 9.12 17.17
CA PHE A 123 -0.42 8.01 16.64
C PHE A 123 0.80 8.43 15.79
N ILE A 124 0.94 9.72 15.44
CA ILE A 124 2.12 10.21 14.70
C ILE A 124 3.23 10.49 15.72
N GLN A 125 3.65 9.44 16.43
CA GLN A 125 4.87 9.46 17.23
C GLN A 125 5.93 8.70 16.43
N LEU A 126 7.07 9.36 16.21
CA LEU A 126 8.24 8.69 15.66
C LEU A 126 8.80 7.79 16.77
N GLU A 127 8.32 6.55 16.85
CA GLU A 127 8.85 5.59 17.82
C GLU A 127 10.35 5.40 17.57
N GLU A 128 11.15 5.71 18.59
CA GLU A 128 12.57 5.40 18.65
C GLU A 128 12.76 3.87 18.68
N GLU A 129 13.38 3.36 17.62
CA GLU A 129 14.22 2.14 17.62
C GLU A 129 13.58 0.80 18.05
N ALA A 130 12.27 0.71 18.20
CA ALA A 130 11.60 -0.59 18.24
C ALA A 130 11.89 -1.34 16.92
N ARG A 131 12.45 -2.55 17.03
CA ARG A 131 12.98 -3.37 15.92
C ARG A 131 12.14 -3.22 14.66
N ARG A 132 12.69 -2.49 13.68
CA ARG A 132 12.04 -2.24 12.38
C ARG A 132 11.76 -3.58 11.72
N ASP A 133 10.50 -3.98 11.64
CA ASP A 133 10.12 -5.18 10.89
C ASP A 133 10.20 -4.84 9.38
N PRO A 134 11.07 -5.51 8.61
CA PRO A 134 11.25 -5.24 7.18
C PRO A 134 9.93 -5.33 6.40
N LEU A 135 8.98 -6.15 6.86
CA LEU A 135 7.67 -6.26 6.23
C LEU A 135 6.86 -4.96 6.33
N GLU A 136 6.96 -4.21 7.43
CA GLU A 136 6.25 -2.94 7.58
C GLU A 136 6.86 -1.85 6.70
N GLN A 137 8.17 -1.88 6.51
CA GLN A 137 8.86 -0.97 5.60
C GLN A 137 8.36 -1.18 4.16
N ILE A 138 8.29 -2.43 3.71
CA ILE A 138 7.78 -2.78 2.36
C ILE A 138 6.33 -2.33 2.18
N LEU A 139 5.48 -2.57 3.18
CA LEU A 139 4.06 -2.16 3.11
C LEU A 139 3.92 -0.63 3.15
N ALA A 140 4.75 0.06 3.93
CA ALA A 140 4.79 1.51 3.98
C ALA A 140 5.21 2.11 2.64
N GLU A 141 6.24 1.57 1.98
CA GLU A 141 6.69 2.04 0.65
C GLU A 141 5.58 1.90 -0.40
N LYS A 142 4.88 0.77 -0.46
CA LYS A 142 3.72 0.61 -1.35
C LYS A 142 2.63 1.65 -1.06
N ASN A 143 2.27 1.82 0.20
CA ASN A 143 1.20 2.74 0.60
C ASN A 143 1.62 4.21 0.48
N PHE A 144 2.91 4.52 0.55
CA PHE A 144 3.44 5.87 0.34
C PHE A 144 3.11 6.38 -1.07
N GLU A 145 3.29 5.57 -2.12
CA GLU A 145 2.91 5.98 -3.48
C GLU A 145 1.42 6.27 -3.60
N ALA A 146 0.58 5.44 -2.97
CA ALA A 146 -0.87 5.66 -2.94
C ALA A 146 -1.24 6.95 -2.20
N LEU A 147 -0.62 7.22 -1.05
CA LEU A 147 -0.78 8.46 -0.30
C LEU A 147 -0.34 9.67 -1.13
N ARG A 148 0.85 9.60 -1.75
CA ARG A 148 1.40 10.65 -2.59
C ARG A 148 0.44 11.02 -3.73
N ASN A 149 -0.11 10.02 -4.42
CA ASN A 149 -1.08 10.25 -5.49
C ASN A 149 -2.38 10.87 -4.97
N LEU A 150 -2.89 10.41 -3.81
CA LEU A 150 -4.10 10.95 -3.19
C LEU A 150 -3.97 12.44 -2.82
N PHE A 151 -2.77 12.88 -2.46
CA PHE A 151 -2.48 14.25 -2.05
C PHE A 151 -1.69 15.07 -3.09
N SER A 152 -1.65 14.61 -4.34
CA SER A 152 -1.04 15.37 -5.44
C SER A 152 -1.67 16.77 -5.56
N GLY A 153 -0.83 17.80 -5.65
CA GLY A 153 -1.23 19.21 -5.65
C GLY A 153 -1.57 19.80 -4.28
N LYS A 154 -1.47 19.01 -3.20
CA LYS A 154 -1.67 19.45 -1.79
C LYS A 154 -0.44 19.18 -0.92
N GLU A 155 0.72 19.02 -1.53
CA GLU A 155 1.95 18.58 -0.86
C GLU A 155 2.34 19.55 0.27
N LYS A 156 2.26 20.86 0.01
CA LYS A 156 2.55 21.90 1.01
C LYS A 156 1.60 21.84 2.19
N ASP A 157 0.31 21.61 1.96
CA ASP A 157 -0.69 21.54 3.03
C ASP A 157 -0.50 20.30 3.89
N LEU A 158 -0.10 19.19 3.27
CA LEU A 158 0.19 17.94 3.96
C LEU A 158 1.50 18.03 4.77
N CYS A 159 2.54 18.65 4.22
CA CYS A 159 3.77 18.95 4.97
C CYS A 159 3.50 19.88 6.15
N ASP A 160 2.71 20.94 5.94
CA ASP A 160 2.30 21.83 7.03
C ASP A 160 1.57 21.09 8.15
N PHE A 161 0.69 20.15 7.79
CA PHE A 161 -0.02 19.29 8.72
C PHE A 161 0.93 18.38 9.51
N PHE A 162 1.81 17.63 8.83
CA PHE A 162 2.75 16.72 9.47
C PHE A 162 3.76 17.43 10.37
N TYR A 163 4.36 18.54 9.93
CA TYR A 163 5.29 19.30 10.78
C TYR A 163 4.62 19.86 12.03
N LYS A 164 3.39 20.37 11.90
CA LYS A 164 2.64 20.89 13.05
C LYS A 164 2.37 19.78 14.08
N LYS A 165 2.07 18.56 13.62
CA LYS A 165 1.82 17.41 14.48
C LYS A 165 3.09 16.84 15.10
N LEU A 166 4.19 16.76 14.35
CA LEU A 166 5.44 16.13 14.80
C LEU A 166 6.30 17.03 15.69
N PHE A 167 6.39 18.33 15.37
CA PHE A 167 7.39 19.21 16.01
C PHE A 167 6.78 20.31 16.87
N SER A 168 5.45 20.41 16.93
CA SER A 168 4.72 21.45 17.69
C SER A 168 5.19 22.90 17.39
N ASP A 169 5.91 23.11 16.28
CA ASP A 169 6.66 24.35 16.03
C ASP A 169 5.80 25.40 15.30
N GLU A 170 5.77 26.62 15.86
CA GLU A 170 5.12 27.80 15.28
C GLU A 170 5.78 28.25 13.96
N LYS A 171 6.97 27.74 13.63
CA LYS A 171 7.69 27.99 12.35
C LYS A 171 7.13 27.24 11.14
N THR A 172 5.97 26.63 11.25
CA THR A 172 5.26 25.94 10.15
C THR A 172 4.78 26.86 9.01
N ASN A 173 4.94 28.18 9.15
CA ASN A 173 4.69 29.16 8.07
C ASN A 173 5.54 28.94 6.80
N ILE A 174 6.58 28.10 6.86
CA ILE A 174 7.38 27.71 5.69
C ILE A 174 6.47 27.10 4.60
N PHE A 175 5.47 26.31 5.00
CA PHE A 175 4.55 25.62 4.09
C PHE A 175 3.21 26.35 3.87
N ALA A 176 2.76 27.13 4.86
CA ALA A 176 1.44 27.77 4.86
C ALA A 176 1.32 29.08 4.04
N SER A 177 2.30 29.40 3.18
CA SER A 177 2.51 30.71 2.55
C SER A 177 1.22 31.47 2.20
N GLY A 178 0.86 32.46 3.02
CA GLY A 178 -0.25 33.40 2.76
C GLY A 178 -1.65 32.97 3.23
N LYS A 179 -1.82 31.82 3.88
CA LYS A 179 -3.14 31.38 4.38
C LYS A 179 -3.47 32.01 5.75
N THR A 180 -4.74 32.35 5.95
CA THR A 180 -5.25 32.74 7.28
C THR A 180 -5.28 31.54 8.23
N VAL A 181 -5.25 31.81 9.53
CA VAL A 181 -5.33 30.76 10.58
C VAL A 181 -6.57 29.88 10.40
N GLN A 182 -7.74 30.47 10.11
CA GLN A 182 -8.97 29.73 9.87
C GLN A 182 -8.92 28.87 8.59
N ALA A 183 -8.33 29.39 7.51
CA ALA A 183 -8.19 28.63 6.27
C ALA A 183 -7.23 27.44 6.44
N ARG A 184 -6.16 27.64 7.22
CA ARG A 184 -5.21 26.58 7.60
C ARG A 184 -5.87 25.50 8.46
N TYR A 185 -6.65 25.89 9.47
CA TYR A 185 -7.41 24.95 10.32
C TYR A 185 -8.37 24.08 9.49
N LYS A 186 -9.21 24.69 8.65
CA LYS A 186 -10.11 23.94 7.74
C LYS A 186 -9.37 23.08 6.72
N SER A 187 -8.14 23.45 6.37
CA SER A 187 -7.29 22.60 5.52
C SER A 187 -6.87 21.35 6.27
N HIS A 188 -6.38 21.50 7.51
CA HIS A 188 -5.94 20.39 8.36
C HIS A 188 -7.09 19.43 8.69
N GLU A 189 -8.27 19.93 9.00
CA GLU A 189 -9.47 19.11 9.25
C GLU A 189 -9.82 18.23 8.03
N ARG A 190 -9.82 18.81 6.83
CA ARG A 190 -10.06 18.06 5.59
C ARG A 190 -8.97 17.06 5.25
N LEU A 191 -7.71 17.39 5.55
CA LEU A 191 -6.59 16.45 5.38
C LEU A 191 -6.70 15.29 6.36
N ALA A 192 -6.94 15.57 7.64
CA ALA A 192 -7.11 14.56 8.69
C ALA A 192 -8.19 13.53 8.33
N LYS A 193 -9.35 13.99 7.88
CA LYS A 193 -10.42 13.09 7.41
C LYS A 193 -9.95 12.19 6.26
N ARG A 194 -9.33 12.76 5.23
CA ARG A 194 -8.84 11.99 4.07
C ARG A 194 -7.72 11.01 4.42
N ILE A 195 -6.85 11.37 5.36
CA ILE A 195 -5.80 10.48 5.87
C ILE A 195 -6.44 9.31 6.62
N ARG A 196 -7.45 9.57 7.46
CA ARG A 196 -8.19 8.51 8.16
C ARG A 196 -8.86 7.55 7.19
N ASP A 197 -9.59 8.09 6.21
CA ASP A 197 -10.24 7.27 5.17
C ASP A 197 -9.19 6.39 4.46
N PHE A 198 -8.04 6.97 4.09
CA PHE A 198 -6.93 6.24 3.47
C PHE A 198 -6.38 5.10 4.35
N VAL A 199 -6.13 5.36 5.64
CA VAL A 199 -5.62 4.35 6.59
C VAL A 199 -6.61 3.22 6.75
N MET A 200 -7.90 3.53 6.91
CA MET A 200 -8.96 2.53 7.10
C MET A 200 -9.18 1.67 5.87
N GLU A 201 -9.29 2.28 4.69
CA GLU A 201 -9.50 1.58 3.41
C GLU A 201 -8.34 0.63 3.08
N ASN A 202 -7.11 1.04 3.39
CA ASN A 202 -5.91 0.26 3.10
C ASN A 202 -5.50 -0.68 4.24
N GLY A 203 -6.18 -0.63 5.39
CA GLY A 203 -5.87 -1.44 6.56
C GLY A 203 -4.46 -1.20 7.10
N ILE A 204 -4.01 0.06 7.07
CA ILE A 204 -2.66 0.47 7.45
C ILE A 204 -2.54 0.44 8.98
N THR A 205 -1.50 -0.20 9.49
CA THR A 205 -1.22 -0.19 10.95
C THR A 205 -0.59 1.13 11.38
N GLU A 206 -0.60 1.42 12.68
CA GLU A 206 0.08 2.60 13.23
C GLU A 206 1.57 2.64 12.85
N ALA A 207 2.30 1.53 13.04
CA ALA A 207 3.71 1.44 12.68
C ALA A 207 3.94 1.64 11.16
N GLU A 208 3.09 1.08 10.30
CA GLU A 208 3.15 1.33 8.85
C GLU A 208 2.87 2.80 8.51
N PHE A 209 1.90 3.41 9.17
CA PHE A 209 1.54 4.81 8.94
C PHE A 209 2.66 5.76 9.37
N SER A 210 3.27 5.52 10.54
CA SER A 210 4.43 6.29 10.99
C SER A 210 5.60 6.20 9.99
N ARG A 211 5.85 5.03 9.39
CA ARG A 211 6.84 4.86 8.31
C ARG A 211 6.47 5.63 7.05
N ILE A 212 5.20 5.60 6.64
CA ILE A 212 4.74 6.40 5.49
C ILE A 212 5.00 7.90 5.73
N VAL A 213 4.72 8.38 6.95
CA VAL A 213 4.99 9.78 7.33
C VAL A 213 6.49 10.09 7.29
N GLU A 214 7.36 9.22 7.80
CA GLU A 214 8.82 9.38 7.71
C GLU A 214 9.32 9.49 6.26
N ILE A 215 8.84 8.60 5.39
CA ILE A 215 9.18 8.61 3.96
C ILE A 215 8.69 9.92 3.33
N TYR A 216 7.45 10.32 3.62
CA TYR A 216 6.86 11.55 3.07
C TYR A 216 7.62 12.81 3.51
N MET A 217 8.01 12.87 4.78
CA MET A 217 8.79 13.97 5.34
C MET A 217 10.15 14.11 4.67
N SER A 218 10.87 12.99 4.49
CA SER A 218 12.21 12.98 3.88
C SER A 218 12.17 13.22 2.36
N GLU A 219 11.24 12.58 1.64
CA GLU A 219 11.21 12.64 0.17
C GLU A 219 10.55 13.89 -0.40
N ILE A 220 9.56 14.45 0.30
CA ILE A 220 8.72 15.55 -0.21
C ILE A 220 8.96 16.82 0.61
N CYS A 221 8.75 16.76 1.93
CA CYS A 221 8.72 17.97 2.73
C CYS A 221 10.09 18.62 2.91
N GLU A 222 11.14 17.84 3.17
CA GLU A 222 12.50 18.36 3.25
C GLU A 222 12.99 18.91 1.89
N LYS A 223 12.61 18.30 0.76
CA LYS A 223 12.91 18.87 -0.57
C LYS A 223 12.20 20.21 -0.80
N ILE A 224 10.94 20.34 -0.40
CA ILE A 224 10.19 21.62 -0.49
C ILE A 224 10.83 22.67 0.42
N ARG A 225 11.33 22.27 1.59
CA ARG A 225 12.01 23.15 2.55
C ARG A 225 13.38 23.63 2.05
N GLN A 226 14.15 22.76 1.41
CA GLN A 226 15.51 23.04 0.90
C GLN A 226 15.52 23.80 -0.44
N ASN A 227 14.50 23.65 -1.30
CA ASN A 227 14.38 24.37 -2.57
C ASN A 227 13.85 25.82 -2.40
N ARG A 228 14.17 26.46 -1.27
CA ARG A 228 13.87 27.86 -0.97
C ARG A 228 15.13 28.63 -0.67
#